data_AF-A0A967N8R1-F1
#
_entry.id   AF-A0A967N8R1-F1
#
_cell.length_a   1.000
_cell.length_b   1.000
_cell.length_c   1.000
_cell.angle_alpha   90.00
_cell.angle_beta   90.00
_cell.angle_gamma   90.00
#
_symmetry.space_group_name_H-M   'P 1'
#
loop_
_entity.id
_entity.type
_entity.pdbx_description
1 polymer ?
#
loop_
_entity_poly.entity_id
_entity_poly.type
_entity_poly.pdbx_seq_one_letter_code
_entity_poly.pdbx_strand_id
1 'polypeptide(L)'
;MSELVRRAGVRHHLRHPGQALLAVLGVGLGVAVVVSLDLAMASARESFRASARVLAGRATHRIAGGPGGIPDAVFTAVRLETGVRSSAPVVEGWIESPRAPGRALRLLGVDPFSEGVVRPWLPRAGSGL
;
A
#
# COMPACT_ATOMS: atom_id res chain seq x y z
N MET A 1 -4.46 -34.12 41.55
CA MET A 1 -5.56 -33.14 41.71
C MET A 1 -6.06 -32.53 40.38
N SER A 2 -5.34 -32.66 39.25
CA SER A 2 -5.72 -32.04 37.96
C SER A 2 -6.72 -32.87 37.13
N GLU A 3 -6.65 -34.20 37.17
CA GLU A 3 -7.52 -35.08 36.38
C GLU A 3 -9.00 -35.06 36.81
N LEU A 4 -9.27 -34.83 38.10
CA LEU A 4 -10.63 -34.82 38.65
C LEU A 4 -11.39 -33.54 38.25
N VAL A 5 -10.71 -32.39 38.22
CA VAL A 5 -11.29 -31.11 37.77
C VAL A 5 -11.55 -31.15 36.27
N ARG A 6 -10.62 -31.72 35.47
CA ARG A 6 -10.78 -31.90 34.03
C ARG A 6 -11.99 -32.78 33.69
N ARG A 7 -12.16 -33.91 34.39
CA ARG A 7 -13.29 -34.83 34.15
C ARG A 7 -14.64 -34.27 34.64
N ALA A 8 -14.66 -33.54 35.75
CA ALA A 8 -15.87 -32.88 36.23
C ALA A 8 -16.33 -31.75 35.29
N GLY A 9 -15.38 -30.94 34.79
CA GLY A 9 -15.66 -29.86 33.83
C GLY A 9 -16.17 -30.38 32.48
N VAL A 10 -15.54 -31.42 31.94
CA VAL A 10 -15.99 -32.07 30.69
C VAL A 10 -17.39 -32.66 30.84
N ARG A 11 -17.69 -33.31 31.99
CA ARG A 11 -19.01 -33.90 32.24
C ARG A 11 -20.10 -32.87 32.50
N HIS A 12 -19.75 -31.68 33.01
CA HIS A 12 -20.68 -30.56 33.18
C HIS A 12 -21.03 -29.90 31.83
N HIS A 13 -20.05 -29.69 30.95
CA HIS A 13 -20.30 -29.17 29.60
C HIS A 13 -21.08 -30.15 28.71
N LEU A 14 -20.90 -31.47 28.91
CA LEU A 14 -21.68 -32.50 28.23
C LEU A 14 -23.14 -32.60 28.70
N ARG A 15 -23.49 -32.07 29.88
CA ARG A 15 -24.87 -32.07 30.40
C ARG A 15 -25.73 -30.93 29.86
N HIS A 16 -25.13 -29.86 29.33
CA HIS A 16 -25.81 -28.75 28.65
C HIS A 16 -25.30 -28.58 27.22
N PRO A 17 -25.59 -29.55 26.32
CA PRO A 17 -24.99 -29.62 24.98
C PRO A 17 -25.29 -28.41 24.11
N GLY A 18 -26.45 -27.76 24.29
CA GLY A 18 -26.83 -26.56 23.54
C GLY A 18 -25.92 -25.36 23.81
N GLN A 19 -25.55 -25.12 25.08
CA GLN A 19 -24.65 -24.00 25.43
C GLN A 19 -23.21 -24.25 24.96
N ALA A 20 -22.72 -25.49 25.07
CA ALA A 20 -21.40 -25.86 24.57
C ALA A 20 -21.32 -25.71 23.05
N LEU A 21 -22.35 -26.15 22.32
CA LEU A 21 -22.43 -26.01 20.87
C LEU A 21 -22.45 -24.55 20.44
N LEU A 22 -23.30 -23.72 21.06
CA LEU A 22 -23.38 -22.29 20.76
C LEU A 22 -22.07 -21.56 21.04
N ALA A 23 -21.37 -21.91 22.13
CA ALA A 23 -20.07 -21.32 22.45
C ALA A 23 -19.00 -21.68 21.41
N VAL A 24 -18.92 -22.96 21.01
CA VAL A 24 -17.96 -23.41 19.99
C VAL A 24 -18.27 -22.79 18.63
N LEU A 25 -19.55 -22.72 18.25
CA LEU A 25 -19.96 -22.08 17.00
C LEU A 25 -19.64 -20.58 17.00
N GLY A 26 -19.91 -19.87 18.09
CA GLY A 26 -19.58 -18.45 18.20
C GLY A 26 -18.08 -18.17 18.05
N VAL A 27 -17.25 -18.94 18.75
CA VAL A 27 -15.78 -18.83 18.64
C VAL A 27 -15.31 -19.21 17.24
N GLY A 28 -15.79 -20.33 16.70
CA GLY A 28 -15.42 -20.82 15.38
C GLY A 28 -15.77 -19.82 14.27
N LEU A 29 -16.96 -19.21 14.35
CA LEU A 29 -17.43 -18.24 13.37
C LEU A 29 -16.65 -16.92 13.48
N GLY A 30 -16.32 -16.48 14.69
CA GLY A 30 -15.44 -15.31 14.90
C GLY A 30 -14.04 -15.50 14.32
N VAL A 31 -13.40 -16.65 14.61
CA VAL A 31 -12.07 -16.97 14.07
C VAL A 31 -12.11 -17.08 12.54
N ALA A 32 -13.14 -17.71 11.97
CA ALA A 32 -13.26 -17.87 10.52
C ALA A 32 -13.35 -16.53 9.78
N VAL A 33 -14.08 -15.55 10.33
CA VAL A 33 -14.21 -14.21 9.73
C VAL A 33 -12.87 -13.46 9.73
N VAL A 34 -12.16 -13.45 10.85
CA VAL A 34 -10.85 -12.78 10.95
C VAL A 34 -9.86 -13.38 9.97
N VAL A 35 -9.77 -14.72 9.90
CA VAL A 35 -8.87 -15.42 8.96
C VAL A 35 -9.24 -15.11 7.50
N SER A 36 -10.53 -15.05 7.18
CA SER A 36 -11.00 -14.71 5.84
C SER A 36 -10.63 -13.27 5.44
N LEU A 37 -10.76 -12.33 6.37
CA LEU A 37 -10.34 -10.94 6.17
C LEU A 37 -8.83 -10.85 5.95
N ASP A 38 -8.03 -11.55 6.75
CA ASP A 38 -6.58 -11.55 6.61
C ASP A 38 -6.13 -12.09 5.25
N LEU A 39 -6.75 -13.17 4.77
CA LEU A 39 -6.50 -13.74 3.44
C LEU A 39 -6.89 -12.76 2.33
N ALA A 40 -8.06 -12.13 2.43
CA ALA A 40 -8.51 -11.14 1.46
C ALA A 40 -7.58 -9.92 1.42
N MET A 41 -7.19 -9.40 2.59
CA MET A 41 -6.27 -8.28 2.72
C MET A 41 -4.87 -8.62 2.21
N ALA A 42 -4.38 -9.84 2.44
CA ALA A 42 -3.10 -10.29 1.90
C ALA A 42 -3.11 -10.31 0.36
N SER A 43 -4.17 -10.83 -0.25
CA SER A 43 -4.33 -10.85 -1.71
C SER A 43 -4.42 -9.44 -2.30
N ALA A 44 -5.18 -8.55 -1.67
CA ALA A 44 -5.28 -7.15 -2.10
C ALA A 44 -3.92 -6.44 -2.02
N ARG A 45 -3.16 -6.65 -0.94
CA ARG A 45 -1.82 -6.06 -0.81
C ARG A 45 -0.87 -6.54 -1.91
N GLU A 46 -0.94 -7.82 -2.29
CA GLU A 46 -0.09 -8.34 -3.36
C GLU A 46 -0.50 -7.80 -4.73
N SER A 47 -1.79 -7.72 -5.03
CA SER A 47 -2.28 -7.14 -6.29
C SER A 47 -1.95 -5.66 -6.40
N PHE A 48 -2.04 -4.90 -5.31
CA PHE A 48 -1.60 -3.51 -5.26
C PHE A 48 -0.08 -3.37 -5.38
N ARG A 49 0.72 -4.24 -4.75
CA ARG A 49 2.19 -4.24 -4.91
C ARG A 49 2.61 -4.60 -6.33
N ALA A 50 1.94 -5.55 -6.97
CA ALA A 50 2.17 -5.92 -8.36
C ALA A 50 1.84 -4.74 -9.28
N SER A 51 0.69 -4.10 -9.07
CA SER A 51 0.28 -2.90 -9.80
C SER A 51 1.24 -1.72 -9.57
N ALA A 52 1.66 -1.51 -8.32
CA ALA A 52 2.62 -0.48 -7.97
C ALA A 52 3.99 -0.71 -8.60
N ARG A 53 4.47 -1.95 -8.72
CA ARG A 53 5.72 -2.27 -9.43
C ARG A 53 5.62 -1.96 -10.92
N VAL A 54 4.48 -2.25 -11.53
CA VAL A 54 4.21 -1.87 -12.93
C VAL A 54 4.13 -0.35 -13.08
N LEU A 55 3.61 0.39 -12.10
CA LEU A 55 3.52 1.85 -12.17
C LEU A 55 4.77 2.60 -11.71
N ALA A 56 5.60 2.06 -10.80
CA ALA A 56 6.67 2.80 -10.13
C ALA A 56 7.92 3.03 -10.99
N GLY A 57 8.05 2.33 -12.12
CA GLY A 57 9.27 2.38 -12.93
C GLY A 57 10.40 1.57 -12.32
N ARG A 58 11.55 1.55 -12.99
CA ARG A 58 12.76 0.84 -12.51
C ARG A 58 13.53 1.60 -11.42
N ALA A 59 12.90 2.55 -10.73
CA ALA A 59 13.56 3.33 -9.69
C ALA A 59 13.78 2.46 -8.43
N THR A 60 15.04 2.23 -8.07
CA THR A 60 15.39 1.46 -6.87
C THR A 60 15.37 2.29 -5.58
N HIS A 61 15.49 3.62 -5.68
CA HIS A 61 15.59 4.53 -4.54
C HIS A 61 14.76 5.80 -4.77
N ARG A 62 14.00 6.23 -3.75
CA ARG A 62 13.21 7.49 -3.75
C ARG A 62 13.81 8.44 -2.72
N ILE A 63 14.20 9.64 -3.18
CA ILE A 63 14.57 10.75 -2.31
C ILE A 63 13.32 11.60 -2.12
N ALA A 64 12.79 11.68 -0.91
CA ALA A 64 11.62 12.47 -0.57
C ALA A 64 12.01 13.52 0.49
N GLY A 65 11.62 14.76 0.25
CA GLY A 65 11.78 15.84 1.23
C GLY A 65 10.72 15.71 2.31
N GLY A 66 11.03 16.19 3.51
CA GLY A 66 10.05 16.35 4.57
C GLY A 66 8.94 17.36 4.21
N PRO A 67 8.16 17.84 5.19
CA PRO A 67 7.03 18.76 4.94
C PRO A 67 7.36 20.02 4.12
N GLY A 68 8.64 20.45 4.12
CA GLY A 68 9.12 21.62 3.38
C GLY A 68 9.60 21.34 1.94
N GLY A 69 9.52 20.10 1.46
CA GLY A 69 9.99 19.73 0.11
C GLY A 69 11.52 19.62 0.01
N ILE A 70 12.02 19.57 -1.24
CA ILE A 70 13.46 19.54 -1.56
C ILE A 70 13.75 20.71 -2.52
N PRO A 71 14.83 21.49 -2.32
CA PRO A 71 15.28 22.48 -3.30
C PRO A 71 15.60 21.83 -4.65
N ASP A 72 15.20 22.47 -5.74
CA ASP A 72 15.38 21.95 -7.11
C ASP A 72 16.87 21.73 -7.48
N ALA A 73 17.77 22.50 -6.86
CA ALA A 73 19.22 22.34 -6.99
C ALA A 73 19.73 20.94 -6.60
N VAL A 74 19.02 20.22 -5.71
CA VAL A 74 19.38 18.85 -5.30
C VAL A 74 19.22 17.88 -6.46
N PHE A 75 18.20 18.06 -7.31
CA PHE A 75 18.04 17.24 -8.52
C PHE A 75 19.22 17.42 -9.47
N THR A 76 19.64 18.68 -9.68
CA THR A 76 20.78 19.03 -10.53
C THR A 76 22.09 18.46 -10.00
N ALA A 77 22.33 18.53 -8.69
CA ALA A 77 23.50 17.94 -8.04
C ALA A 77 23.54 16.40 -8.21
N VAL A 78 22.42 15.70 -7.96
CA VAL A 78 22.34 14.24 -8.13
C VAL A 78 22.62 13.83 -9.58
N ARG A 79 22.12 14.61 -10.55
CA ARG A 79 22.28 14.29 -11.98
C ARG A 79 23.69 14.59 -12.50
N LEU A 80 24.32 15.68 -12.05
CA LEU A 80 25.61 16.16 -12.54
C LEU A 80 26.80 15.64 -11.73
N GLU A 81 26.72 15.63 -10.41
CA GLU A 81 27.84 15.30 -9.52
C GLU A 81 27.91 13.79 -9.22
N THR A 82 26.77 13.14 -9.04
CA THR A 82 26.70 11.69 -8.77
C THR A 82 26.62 10.85 -10.05
N GLY A 83 26.42 11.49 -11.21
CA GLY A 83 26.36 10.82 -12.51
C GLY A 83 25.12 9.93 -12.73
N VAL A 84 24.12 10.01 -11.84
CA VAL A 84 22.89 9.20 -11.93
C VAL A 84 21.98 9.81 -12.99
N ARG A 85 22.15 9.39 -14.25
CA ARG A 85 21.34 9.86 -15.39
C ARG A 85 19.91 9.31 -15.42
N SER A 86 19.63 8.27 -14.63
CA SER A 86 18.32 7.61 -14.52
C SER A 86 17.51 8.16 -13.34
N SER A 87 17.20 9.45 -13.35
CA SER A 87 16.44 10.14 -12.30
C SER A 87 15.31 10.96 -12.91
N ALA A 88 14.09 10.83 -12.40
CA ALA A 88 12.94 11.63 -12.82
C ALA A 88 12.37 12.41 -11.63
N PRO A 89 12.31 13.76 -11.70
CA PRO A 89 11.70 14.56 -10.66
C PRO A 89 10.18 14.44 -10.71
N VAL A 90 9.55 14.40 -9.53
CA VAL A 90 8.09 14.38 -9.39
C VAL A 90 7.71 15.39 -8.33
N VAL A 91 6.84 16.33 -8.68
CA VAL A 91 6.30 17.32 -7.75
C VAL A 91 4.85 16.96 -7.45
N GLU A 92 4.53 16.75 -6.17
CA GLU A 92 3.18 16.42 -5.71
C GLU A 92 2.61 17.59 -4.89
N GLY A 93 1.36 17.96 -5.12
CA GLY A 93 0.68 19.01 -4.37
C GLY A 93 -0.84 18.84 -4.35
N TRP A 94 -1.51 19.41 -3.35
CA TRP A 94 -2.97 19.49 -3.33
C TRP A 94 -3.40 20.83 -3.89
N ILE A 95 -4.31 20.82 -4.87
CA ILE A 95 -4.90 22.01 -5.45
C ILE A 95 -6.42 21.95 -5.34
N GLU A 96 -7.04 23.11 -5.21
CA GLU A 96 -8.47 23.24 -5.41
C GLU A 96 -8.72 23.69 -6.86
N SER A 97 -9.64 23.01 -7.54
CA SER A 97 -9.99 23.40 -8.91
C SER A 97 -11.04 24.51 -8.87
N PRO A 98 -10.85 25.61 -9.63
CA PRO A 98 -11.88 26.63 -9.82
C PRO A 98 -13.19 26.07 -10.40
N ARG A 99 -13.11 24.92 -11.11
CA ARG A 99 -14.28 24.25 -11.71
C ARG A 99 -14.96 23.24 -10.77
N ALA A 100 -14.34 22.92 -9.63
CA ALA A 100 -14.88 21.99 -8.64
C ALA A 100 -14.53 22.47 -7.22
N PRO A 101 -15.11 23.61 -6.78
CA PRO A 101 -14.85 24.17 -5.46
C PRO A 101 -15.22 23.17 -4.35
N GLY A 102 -14.39 23.10 -3.30
CA GLY A 102 -14.57 22.17 -2.18
C GLY A 102 -14.02 20.76 -2.41
N ARG A 103 -13.42 20.47 -3.56
CA ARG A 103 -12.75 19.19 -3.83
C ARG A 103 -11.24 19.39 -3.95
N ALA A 104 -10.50 18.87 -2.96
CA ALA A 104 -9.06 18.78 -3.04
C ALA A 104 -8.66 17.76 -4.13
N LEU A 105 -7.90 18.21 -5.11
CA LEU A 105 -7.33 17.40 -6.18
C LEU A 105 -5.84 17.24 -5.96
N ARG A 106 -5.32 16.03 -6.15
CA ARG A 106 -3.87 15.79 -6.11
C ARG A 106 -3.28 16.10 -7.47
N LEU A 107 -2.46 17.14 -7.55
CA LEU A 107 -1.68 17.51 -8.72
C LEU A 107 -0.35 16.75 -8.70
N LEU A 108 0.00 16.17 -9.84
CA LEU A 108 1.25 15.47 -10.07
C LEU A 108 1.97 16.16 -11.24
N GLY A 109 3.07 16.86 -10.97
CA GLY A 109 3.99 17.39 -11.96
C GLY A 109 5.05 16.36 -12.30
N VAL A 110 5.16 16.00 -13.57
CA VAL A 110 6.15 15.05 -14.08
C VAL A 110 7.01 15.71 -15.16
N ASP A 111 8.27 15.31 -15.29
CA ASP A 111 9.17 15.75 -16.37
C ASP A 111 9.21 14.70 -17.51
N PRO A 112 8.58 14.99 -18.68
CA PRO A 112 8.47 14.04 -19.78
C PRO A 112 9.82 13.63 -20.40
N PHE A 113 10.85 14.48 -20.29
CA PHE A 113 12.16 14.22 -20.89
C PHE A 113 12.98 13.24 -20.06
N SER A 114 12.83 13.28 -18.74
CA SER A 114 13.54 12.40 -17.80
C SER A 114 12.75 11.14 -17.44
N GLU A 115 11.42 11.16 -17.64
CA GLU A 115 10.55 10.02 -17.35
C GLU A 115 10.81 8.79 -18.22
N GLY A 116 11.17 8.94 -19.50
CA GLY A 116 11.35 7.81 -20.41
C GLY A 116 12.48 6.83 -20.01
N VAL A 117 13.42 7.24 -19.16
CA VAL A 117 14.48 6.37 -18.62
C VAL A 117 13.97 5.59 -17.39
N VAL A 118 13.08 6.18 -16.61
CA VAL A 118 12.56 5.60 -15.35
C VAL A 118 11.27 4.81 -15.57
N ARG A 119 10.38 5.30 -16.44
CA ARG A 119 9.04 4.78 -16.77
C ARG A 119 8.91 4.58 -18.30
N PRO A 120 9.34 3.42 -18.84
CA PRO A 120 9.40 3.18 -20.29
C PRO A 120 8.05 3.14 -21.03
N TRP A 121 6.91 3.18 -20.32
CA TRP A 121 5.55 3.21 -20.92
C TRP A 121 4.99 4.63 -21.09
N LEU A 122 5.64 5.67 -20.57
CA LEU A 122 5.25 7.05 -20.89
C LEU A 122 5.80 7.43 -22.27
N PRO A 123 4.98 8.03 -23.16
CA PRO A 123 5.45 8.53 -24.44
C PRO A 123 6.62 9.48 -24.20
N ARG A 124 7.77 9.21 -24.83
CA ARG A 124 8.86 10.19 -24.85
C ARG A 124 8.33 11.44 -25.54
N ALA A 125 8.27 12.56 -24.83
CA ALA A 125 8.01 13.85 -25.43
C ALA A 125 9.15 14.17 -26.40
N GLY A 126 8.99 13.80 -27.67
CA GLY A 126 10.01 13.90 -28.70
C GLY A 126 9.91 12.88 -29.83
N SER A 127 9.09 11.82 -29.73
CA SER A 127 8.95 10.83 -30.82
C SER A 127 7.84 11.17 -31.84
N GLY A 128 7.47 12.44 -31.95
CA GLY A 128 6.36 12.92 -32.80
C GLY A 128 6.72 14.10 -33.70
N LEU A 129 8.01 14.36 -33.93
CA LEU A 129 8.50 15.27 -34.97
C LEU A 129 9.30 14.48 -36.00
#